data_AF-A0A822BE39-F1
#
_entry.id   AF-A0A822BE39-F1
#
_cell.length_a   1.000
_cell.length_b   1.000
_cell.length_c   1.000
_cell.angle_alpha   90.00
_cell.angle_beta   90.00
_cell.angle_gamma   90.00
#
_symmetry.space_group_name_H-M   'P 1'
#
loop_
_entity.id
_entity.type
_entity.pdbx_description
1 polymer ?
#
loop_
_entity_poly.entity_id
_entity_poly.type
_entity_poly.pdbx_seq_one_letter_code
_entity_poly.pdbx_strand_id
1 'polypeptide(L)'
;ENMFLCALTDADKINVALLCILHEIGKHVMFYDTINVNKFKMIYTSLMRSLVQDVVDKFTKRLHLFSLKIVELNDDHQLSHEQINET
;
A
#
# COMPACT_ATOMS: atom_id res chain seq x y z
N GLU A 1 -2.62 -7.36 15.00
CA GLU A 1 -4.02 -7.65 15.31
C GLU A 1 -4.92 -6.97 14.29
N ASN A 2 -6.15 -7.43 14.12
CA ASN A 2 -7.12 -6.78 13.25
C ASN A 2 -7.70 -5.55 13.95
N MET A 3 -7.89 -4.47 13.20
CA MET A 3 -8.37 -3.19 13.73
C MET A 3 -9.56 -2.69 12.92
N PHE A 4 -10.58 -2.19 13.60
CA PHE A 4 -11.69 -1.46 13.01
C PHE A 4 -11.67 -0.01 13.53
N LEU A 5 -11.46 0.95 12.63
CA LEU A 5 -11.32 2.37 12.98
C LEU A 5 -12.53 3.17 12.50
N CYS A 6 -13.29 3.74 13.43
CA CYS A 6 -14.32 4.74 13.16
C CYS A 6 -13.77 6.14 13.41
N ALA A 7 -13.77 6.99 12.39
CA ALA A 7 -13.41 8.39 12.52
C ALA A 7 -14.16 9.23 11.48
N LEU A 8 -14.18 10.56 11.66
CA LEU A 8 -14.72 11.50 10.66
C LEU A 8 -13.85 11.50 9.39
N THR A 9 -14.37 12.05 8.28
CA THR A 9 -13.65 12.09 6.99
C THR A 9 -12.31 12.82 7.09
N ASP A 10 -12.27 13.90 7.88
CA ASP A 10 -11.08 14.73 8.07
C ASP A 10 -10.08 14.17 9.09
N ALA A 11 -10.33 12.99 9.65
CA ALA A 11 -9.50 12.40 10.69
C ALA A 11 -8.27 11.62 10.17
N ASP A 12 -7.75 11.98 8.99
CA ASP A 12 -6.48 11.46 8.46
C ASP A 12 -6.33 9.92 8.43
N LYS A 13 -7.42 9.20 8.13
CA LYS A 13 -7.44 7.72 8.09
C LYS A 13 -6.35 7.11 7.19
N ILE A 14 -5.91 7.84 6.17
CA ILE A 14 -4.81 7.43 5.27
C ILE A 14 -3.49 7.29 6.03
N ASN A 15 -3.22 8.13 7.04
CA ASN A 15 -2.03 8.01 7.87
C ASN A 15 -2.08 6.75 8.74
N VAL A 16 -3.26 6.38 9.24
CA VAL A 16 -3.42 5.13 9.99
C VAL A 16 -3.15 3.92 9.08
N ALA A 17 -3.68 3.92 7.85
CA ALA A 17 -3.37 2.89 6.87
C ALA A 17 -1.87 2.83 6.55
N LEU A 18 -1.20 3.98 6.43
CA LEU A 18 0.25 4.03 6.22
C LEU A 18 1.04 3.43 7.38
N LEU A 19 0.63 3.66 8.63
CA LEU A 19 1.26 3.04 9.80
C LEU A 19 1.10 1.51 9.77
N CYS A 20 -0.06 1.01 9.35
CA CYS A 20 -0.26 -0.43 9.17
C CYS A 20 0.65 -1.00 8.07
N ILE A 21 0.83 -0.27 6.97
CA ILE A 21 1.74 -0.65 5.88
C ILE A 21 3.20 -0.68 6.38
N LEU A 22 3.65 0.37 7.07
CA LEU A 22 5.01 0.43 7.62
C LEU A 22 5.29 -0.65 8.66
N HIS A 23 4.30 -0.97 9.50
CA HIS A 23 4.40 -2.07 10.45
C HIS A 23 4.64 -3.40 9.76
N GLU A 24 3.92 -3.66 8.67
CA GLU A 24 4.10 -4.91 7.93
C GLU A 24 5.43 -4.93 7.16
N ILE A 25 5.83 -3.82 6.52
CA ILE A 25 7.17 -3.68 5.92
C ILE A 25 8.27 -3.98 6.96
N GLY A 26 8.13 -3.44 8.18
CA GLY A 26 9.08 -3.63 9.27
C GLY A 26 9.32 -5.09 9.66
N LYS A 27 8.35 -5.99 9.44
CA LYS A 27 8.51 -7.43 9.68
C LYS A 27 9.33 -8.14 8.61
N HIS A 28 9.45 -7.56 7.41
CA HIS A 28 10.15 -8.14 6.26
C HIS A 28 11.50 -7.46 5.97
N VAL A 29 12.01 -6.66 6.91
CA VAL A 29 13.36 -6.10 6.88
C VAL A 29 14.37 -7.20 7.21
N MET A 30 15.35 -7.39 6.32
CA MET A 30 16.45 -8.34 6.47
C MET A 30 17.68 -7.67 7.09
N PHE A 31 18.73 -8.47 7.30
CA PHE A 31 20.04 -7.94 7.67
C PHE A 31 20.52 -6.91 6.61
N TYR A 32 21.13 -5.81 7.06
CA TYR A 32 21.57 -4.67 6.22
C TYR A 32 20.45 -3.76 5.66
N ASP A 33 19.33 -3.60 6.37
CA ASP A 33 18.26 -2.65 6.03
C ASP A 33 17.63 -2.84 4.64
N THR A 34 17.70 -4.06 4.10
CA THR A 34 17.07 -4.42 2.82
C THR A 34 15.69 -5.04 3.05
N ILE A 35 14.70 -4.62 2.28
CA ILE A 35 13.32 -5.11 2.38
C ILE A 35 13.10 -6.22 1.36
N ASN A 36 12.55 -7.35 1.81
CA ASN A 36 12.15 -8.42 0.89
C ASN A 36 10.76 -8.15 0.29
N VAL A 37 10.73 -7.32 -0.75
CA VAL A 37 9.49 -6.89 -1.42
C VAL A 37 8.66 -8.04 -2.01
N ASN A 38 9.29 -9.18 -2.33
CA ASN A 38 8.60 -10.33 -2.93
C ASN A 38 7.89 -11.24 -1.92
N LYS A 39 8.09 -11.02 -0.61
CA LYS A 39 7.52 -11.88 0.44
C LYS A 39 6.12 -11.49 0.89
N PHE A 40 5.66 -10.29 0.55
CA PHE A 40 4.38 -9.78 0.99
C PHE A 40 3.72 -8.95 -0.11
N LYS A 41 2.39 -8.89 -0.06
CA LYS A 41 1.58 -7.98 -0.88
C LYS A 41 0.54 -7.33 0.01
N MET A 42 0.21 -6.07 -0.27
CA MET A 42 -0.79 -5.33 0.49
C MET A 42 -1.85 -4.77 -0.45
N ILE A 43 -3.11 -4.83 -0.02
CA ILE A 43 -4.24 -4.37 -0.80
C ILE A 43 -4.92 -3.24 -0.03
N TYR A 44 -5.10 -2.10 -0.68
CA TYR A 44 -5.89 -0.98 -0.16
C TYR A 44 -7.15 -0.82 -1.01
N THR A 45 -8.32 -0.98 -0.38
CA THR A 45 -9.62 -0.86 -1.05
C THR A 45 -10.31 0.44 -0.68
N SER A 46 -10.88 1.13 -1.66
CA SER A 46 -11.69 2.33 -1.48
C SER A 46 -12.92 2.28 -2.38
N LEU A 47 -14.02 2.92 -1.97
CA LEU A 47 -15.28 2.97 -2.72
C LEU A 47 -15.23 3.95 -3.90
N MET A 48 -14.38 4.98 -3.84
CA MET A 48 -14.30 6.01 -4.87
C MET A 48 -12.96 5.95 -5.60
N ARG A 49 -13.02 5.98 -6.94
CA ARG A 49 -11.84 5.93 -7.81
C ARG A 49 -10.91 7.14 -7.65
N SER A 50 -11.47 8.35 -7.53
CA SER A 50 -10.69 9.57 -7.28
C SER A 50 -9.83 9.44 -6.03
N LEU A 51 -10.39 8.86 -4.96
CA LEU A 51 -9.67 8.63 -3.72
C LEU A 51 -8.57 7.57 -3.87
N VAL A 52 -8.75 6.57 -4.74
CA VAL A 52 -7.70 5.57 -5.01
C VAL A 52 -6.49 6.24 -5.66
N GLN A 53 -6.69 7.07 -6.68
CA GLN A 53 -5.60 7.78 -7.37
C GLN A 53 -4.83 8.69 -6.40
N ASP A 54 -5.54 9.47 -5.59
CA ASP A 54 -4.93 10.32 -4.57
C ASP A 54 -4.09 9.52 -3.56
N VAL A 55 -4.57 8.32 -3.18
CA VAL A 55 -3.87 7.44 -2.24
C VAL A 55 -2.65 6.81 -2.89
N VAL A 56 -2.75 6.35 -4.14
CA VAL A 56 -1.61 5.82 -4.92
C VAL A 56 -0.51 6.87 -5.02
N ASP A 57 -0.84 8.12 -5.35
CA ASP A 57 0.12 9.22 -5.42
C ASP A 57 0.77 9.53 -4.06
N LYS A 58 -0.03 9.58 -3.00
CA LYS A 58 0.45 9.83 -1.63
C LYS A 58 1.39 8.72 -1.16
N PHE A 59 1.01 7.46 -1.34
CA PHE A 59 1.81 6.32 -0.93
C PHE A 59 3.07 6.19 -1.79
N THR A 60 2.99 6.42 -3.10
CA THR A 60 4.17 6.41 -3.99
C THR A 60 5.21 7.44 -3.54
N LYS A 61 4.80 8.67 -3.25
CA LYS A 61 5.72 9.72 -2.75
C LYS A 61 6.32 9.36 -1.39
N ARG A 62 5.51 8.83 -0.47
CA ARG A 62 5.94 8.53 0.91
C ARG A 62 6.78 7.26 1.03
N LEU A 63 6.54 6.26 0.18
CA LEU A 63 7.20 4.96 0.23
C LEU A 63 8.29 4.79 -0.84
N HIS A 64 8.63 5.84 -1.59
CA HIS A 64 9.64 5.78 -2.66
C HIS A 64 11.00 5.25 -2.19
N LEU A 65 11.37 5.51 -0.93
CA LEU A 65 12.64 5.06 -0.34
C LEU A 65 12.71 3.54 -0.14
N PHE A 66 11.57 2.86 -0.08
CA PHE A 66 11.49 1.43 0.18
C PHE A 66 11.45 0.57 -1.10
N SER A 67 11.61 1.19 -2.28
CA SER A 67 11.57 0.54 -3.59
C SER A 67 10.33 -0.33 -3.81
N LEU A 68 9.19 0.06 -3.20
CA LEU A 68 7.91 -0.62 -3.37
C LEU A 68 7.20 -0.11 -4.62
N LYS A 69 6.62 -1.03 -5.39
CA LYS A 69 5.78 -0.72 -6.54
C LYS A 69 4.34 -0.60 -6.05
N ILE A 70 3.70 0.53 -6.34
CA ILE A 70 2.30 0.79 -5.96
C ILE A 70 1.52 1.01 -7.24
N VAL A 71 0.45 0.24 -7.43
CA VAL A 71 -0.33 0.25 -8.67
C VAL A 71 -1.83 0.28 -8.32
N GLU A 72 -2.59 1.06 -9.09
CA GLU A 72 -4.05 1.04 -9.08
C GLU A 72 -4.55 -0.21 -9.81
N LEU A 73 -5.29 -1.08 -9.13
CA LEU A 73 -5.93 -2.25 -9.73
C LEU A 73 -7.35 -1.87 -10.17
N ASN A 74 -7.59 -1.83 -11.48
CA ASN A 74 -8.89 -1.53 -12.09
C ASN A 74 -9.35 -2.68 -13.00
N ASP A 75 -10.67 -2.86 -13.16
CA ASP A 75 -11.25 -3.93 -13.99
C ASP A 75 -10.84 -3.85 -15.48
N ASP A 76 -10.58 -2.65 -16.01
CA ASP A 76 -10.20 -2.44 -17.42
C ASP A 76 -8.75 -2.85 -17.73
N HIS A 77 -7.91 -2.91 -16.69
CA HIS A 77 -6.54 -3.39 -16.76
C HIS A 77 -6.40 -4.53 -15.76
N GLN A 78 -6.88 -5.72 -16.13
CA GLN A 78 -6.41 -6.95 -15.50
C GLN A 78 -4.89 -6.98 -15.65
N LEU A 79 -4.17 -6.52 -14.62
CA LEU A 79 -2.74 -6.69 -14.53
C LEU A 79 -2.49 -8.18 -14.77
N SER A 80 -1.61 -8.50 -15.72
CA SER A 80 -1.26 -9.89 -15.96
C SER A 80 -0.76 -10.51 -14.65
N HIS A 81 -0.90 -11.82 -14.48
CA HIS A 81 -0.36 -12.50 -13.30
C HIS A 81 1.13 -12.16 -13.05
N GLU A 82 1.88 -11.87 -14.12
CA GLU A 82 3.26 -11.36 -14.05
C GLU A 82 3.33 -9.96 -13.44
N GLN A 83 2.53 -9.02 -13.91
CA GLN A 83 2.50 -7.66 -13.35
C GLN A 83 2.07 -7.67 -11.88
N ILE A 84 1.10 -8.52 -11.51
CA ILE A 84 0.71 -8.70 -10.11
C ILE A 84 1.88 -9.28 -9.30
N ASN A 85 2.73 -10.13 -9.86
CA ASN A 85 3.90 -10.68 -9.17
C ASN A 85 5.08 -9.72 -9.06
N GLU A 86 5.20 -8.78 -9.99
CA GLU A 86 6.18 -7.69 -9.93
C GLU A 86 5.75 -6.54 -9.01
N THR A 87 4.52 -6.57 -8.50
CA THR A 87 3.94 -5.55 -7.62
C THR A 87 3.78 -6.09 -6.21
#